data_AF-A0A506QVM8-F1
#
_entry.id   AF-A0A506QVM8-F1
#
_cell.length_a   1.000
_cell.length_b   1.000
_cell.length_c   1.000
_cell.angle_alpha   90.00
_cell.angle_beta   90.00
_cell.angle_gamma   90.00
#
_symmetry.space_group_name_H-M   'P 1'
#
loop_
_entity.id
_entity.type
_entity.pdbx_description
1 polymer ?
#
loop_
_entity_poly.entity_id
_entity_poly.type
_entity_poly.pdbx_seq_one_letter_code
_entity_poly.pdbx_strand_id
1 'polypeptide(L)' 'MNGAQTSGWAAGTGSSLTPGQLNILILSTLAVVMLLFSAWSLVQAYRGLASKTVRFQQINELFIRLAILWLLTLFFFFN' A
#
# COMPACT_ATOMS: atom_id res chain seq x y z
N MET A 1 -16.92 12.65 -13.82
CA MET A 1 -18.13 12.88 -12.99
C MET A 1 -19.06 13.81 -13.74
N ASN A 2 -20.35 13.52 -13.80
CA ASN A 2 -21.34 14.46 -14.33
C ASN A 2 -21.81 15.46 -13.25
N GLY A 3 -22.53 16.50 -13.64
CA GLY A 3 -22.95 17.58 -12.72
C GLY A 3 -23.71 17.08 -11.48
N ALA A 4 -24.59 16.09 -11.63
CA ALA A 4 -25.36 15.51 -10.52
C ALA A 4 -24.48 14.77 -9.50
N GLN A 5 -23.44 14.05 -9.96
CA GLN A 5 -22.47 13.38 -9.09
C GLN A 5 -21.62 14.37 -8.29
N THR A 6 -21.19 15.47 -8.92
CA THR A 6 -20.40 16.50 -8.24
C THR A 6 -21.23 17.23 -7.19
N SER A 7 -22.51 17.53 -7.48
CA SER A 7 -23.43 18.15 -6.51
C SER A 7 -23.76 17.22 -5.34
N GLY A 8 -24.01 15.93 -5.59
CA GLY A 8 -24.23 14.95 -4.51
C GLY A 8 -23.00 14.78 -3.61
N TRP A 9 -21.80 14.78 -4.20
CA TRP A 9 -20.54 14.74 -3.45
C TRP A 9 -20.32 16.00 -2.59
N ALA A 10 -20.54 17.19 -3.18
CA ALA A 10 -20.40 18.46 -2.47
C ALA A 10 -21.35 18.57 -1.27
N ALA A 11 -22.58 18.06 -1.40
CA ALA A 11 -23.57 18.00 -0.32
C ALA A 11 -23.11 17.10 0.85
N GLY A 12 -22.41 15.99 0.57
CA GLY A 12 -21.92 15.07 1.60
C GLY A 12 -20.57 15.47 2.24
N THR A 13 -19.75 16.26 1.55
CA THR A 13 -18.38 16.59 1.98
C THR A 13 -18.17 18.06 2.36
N GLY A 14 -19.22 18.89 2.30
CA GLY A 14 -19.13 20.32 2.65
C GLY A 14 -18.39 21.15 1.60
N SER A 15 -18.36 20.71 0.34
CA SER A 15 -17.77 21.39 -0.83
C SER A 15 -16.25 21.61 -0.81
N SER A 16 -15.53 21.32 0.27
CA SER A 16 -14.10 21.64 0.41
C SER A 16 -13.15 20.53 -0.08
N LEU A 17 -13.63 19.28 -0.15
CA LEU A 17 -12.79 18.11 -0.44
C LEU A 17 -13.18 17.51 -1.79
N THR A 18 -12.28 17.61 -2.76
CA THR A 18 -12.51 17.00 -4.07
C THR A 18 -12.34 15.47 -3.98
N PRO A 19 -13.09 14.70 -4.79
CA PRO A 19 -12.92 13.24 -4.86
C PRO A 19 -11.47 12.81 -5.16
N GLY A 20 -10.76 13.60 -5.99
CA GLY A 20 -9.35 13.35 -6.31
C GLY A 20 -8.42 13.50 -5.11
N GLN A 21 -8.65 14.51 -4.26
CA GLN A 21 -7.86 14.69 -3.02
C GLN A 21 -8.07 13.52 -2.05
N LEU A 22 -9.30 13.02 -1.92
CA LEU A 22 -9.56 11.86 -1.07
C LEU A 22 -8.90 10.59 -1.62
N ASN A 23 -8.96 10.38 -2.94
CA ASN A 23 -8.29 9.25 -3.58
C ASN A 23 -6.78 9.28 -3.32
N ILE A 24 -6.13 10.44 -3.50
CA ILE A 24 -4.70 10.60 -3.21
C ILE A 24 -4.39 10.31 -1.74
N LEU A 25 -5.22 10.77 -0.81
CA LEU A 25 -5.00 10.51 0.62
C LEU A 25 -5.08 9.02 0.94
N ILE A 26 -6.05 8.31 0.37
CA ILE A 26 -6.21 6.86 0.56
C ILE A 26 -5.02 6.11 -0.05
N LEU A 27 -4.65 6.43 -1.30
CA LEU A 27 -3.56 5.77 -2.01
C LEU A 27 -2.20 6.05 -1.35
N SER A 28 -1.93 7.28 -0.93
CA SER A 28 -0.70 7.62 -0.22
C SER A 28 -0.61 6.92 1.13
N THR A 29 -1.72 6.82 1.87
CA THR A 29 -1.78 6.07 3.14
C THR A 29 -1.50 4.58 2.90
N LEU A 30 -2.10 3.98 1.88
CA LEU A 30 -1.84 2.60 1.47
C LEU A 30 -0.36 2.39 1.12
N ALA A 31 0.24 3.31 0.35
CA ALA A 31 1.65 3.24 0.00
C ALA A 31 2.56 3.28 1.24
N VAL A 32 2.26 4.15 2.21
CA VAL A 32 3.02 4.24 3.47
C VAL A 32 2.94 2.94 4.26
N VAL A 33 1.73 2.38 4.42
CA VAL A 33 1.55 1.10 5.13
C VAL A 33 2.32 -0.02 4.44
N MET A 34 2.27 -0.08 3.11
CA MET A 34 2.99 -1.07 2.32
C MET A 34 4.51 -0.95 2.45
N LEU A 35 5.04 0.27 2.44
CA LEU A 35 6.46 0.53 2.68
C LEU A 35 6.89 0.12 4.08
N LEU A 36 6.14 0.53 5.11
CA LEU A 36 6.45 0.18 6.50
C LEU A 36 6.40 -1.33 6.73
N PHE A 37 5.38 -2.00 6.18
CA PHE A 37 5.26 -3.46 6.26
C PHE A 37 6.42 -4.19 5.56
N SER A 38 6.82 -3.71 4.38
CA SER A 38 7.96 -4.27 3.63
C SER A 38 9.27 -4.09 4.40
N ALA A 39 9.52 -2.88 4.90
CA ALA A 39 10.71 -2.57 5.68
C ALA A 39 10.78 -3.41 6.97
N TRP A 40 9.67 -3.49 7.71
CA TRP A 40 9.58 -4.35 8.89
C TRP A 40 9.84 -5.81 8.57
N SER A 41 9.22 -6.35 7.51
CA SER A 41 9.40 -7.74 7.08
C SER A 41 10.86 -8.05 6.73
N LEU A 42 11.55 -7.14 6.04
CA LEU A 42 12.97 -7.27 5.71
C LEU A 42 13.85 -7.26 6.96
N VAL A 43 13.57 -6.37 7.91
CA VAL A 43 14.29 -6.33 9.19
C VAL A 43 14.11 -7.63 9.96
N GLN A 44 12.90 -8.20 9.99
CA GLN A 44 12.65 -9.48 10.65
C GLN A 44 13.40 -10.63 9.96
N ALA A 45 13.43 -10.66 8.63
CA ALA A 45 14.17 -11.67 7.88
C ALA A 45 15.67 -11.57 8.13
N TYR A 46 16.23 -10.37 8.16
CA TYR A 46 17.64 -10.15 8.49
C TYR A 46 17.96 -10.59 9.91
N ARG A 47 17.13 -10.22 10.89
CA ARG A 47 17.30 -10.68 12.28
C ARG A 47 17.23 -12.20 12.38
N GLY A 48 16.29 -12.84 11.68
CA GLY A 48 16.14 -14.29 11.63
C GLY A 48 17.31 -15.01 10.96
N LEU A 49 17.95 -14.38 9.97
CA LEU A 49 19.19 -14.88 9.37
C LEU A 49 20.36 -14.79 10.35
N ALA A 50 20.51 -13.65 11.02
CA ALA A 50 21.58 -13.42 12.00
C ALA A 50 21.48 -14.39 13.19
N SER A 51 20.26 -14.72 13.63
CA SER A 51 20.02 -15.72 14.68
C SER A 51 20.07 -17.18 14.21
N LYS A 52 20.38 -17.43 12.92
CA LYS A 52 20.34 -18.75 12.26
C LYS A 52 18.99 -19.48 12.39
N THR A 53 17.93 -18.75 12.68
CA THR A 53 16.55 -19.28 12.79
C THR A 53 15.93 -19.47 11.41
N VAL A 54 16.40 -18.71 10.42
CA VAL A 54 15.86 -18.65 9.07
C VAL A 54 16.94 -19.01 8.06
N ARG A 55 16.62 -19.87 7.09
CA ARG A 55 17.52 -20.22 5.98
C ARG A 55 17.41 -19.19 4.86
N PHE A 56 18.47 -19.03 4.07
CA PHE A 56 18.48 -18.16 2.89
C PHE A 56 17.32 -18.41 1.91
N GLN A 57 16.87 -19.67 1.77
CA GLN A 57 15.72 -20.01 0.94
C GLN A 57 14.43 -19.31 1.40
N GLN A 58 14.19 -19.22 2.71
CA GLN A 58 13.00 -18.57 3.27
C GLN A 58 13.03 -17.05 3.08
N ILE A 59 14.22 -16.45 3.02
CA ILE A 59 14.39 -15.03 2.70
C ILE A 59 14.05 -14.78 1.23
N ASN A 60 14.47 -15.67 0.34
CA ASN A 60 14.14 -15.57 -1.07
C ASN A 60 12.62 -15.70 -1.30
N GLU A 61 11.97 -16.64 -0.61
CA GLU A 61 10.51 -16.76 -0.62
C GLU A 61 9.81 -15.50 -0.09
N LEU A 62 10.32 -14.90 0.99
CA LEU A 62 9.79 -13.64 1.50
C LEU A 62 9.93 -12.52 0.46
N PHE A 63 11.09 -12.41 -0.18
CA PHE A 63 11.34 -11.39 -1.19
C PHE A 63 10.36 -11.51 -2.37
N ILE A 64 10.14 -12.73 -2.87
CA ILE A 64 9.16 -13.01 -3.92
C ILE A 64 7.75 -12.65 -3.46
N ARG A 65 7.35 -13.00 -2.24
CA ARG A 65 6.04 -12.63 -1.67
C ARG A 65 5.85 -11.12 -1.59
N LEU A 66 6.87 -10.38 -1.13
CA LEU A 66 6.82 -8.93 -1.08
C LEU A 66 6.74 -8.31 -2.49
N ALA A 67 7.49 -8.84 -3.46
CA ALA A 67 7.43 -8.38 -4.84
C ALA A 67 6.04 -8.60 -5.46
N ILE A 68 5.44 -9.78 -5.28
CA ILE A 68 4.07 -10.06 -5.73
C ILE A 68 3.07 -9.13 -5.06
N LEU A 69 3.19 -8.91 -3.75
CA LEU A 69 2.31 -8.01 -3.01
C LEU A 69 2.38 -6.58 -3.59
N TRP A 70 3.57 -6.07 -3.85
CA TRP A 70 3.76 -4.77 -4.51
C TRP A 70 3.15 -4.72 -5.91
N LEU A 71 3.36 -5.76 -6.73
CA LEU A 71 2.79 -5.83 -8.07
C LEU A 71 1.26 -5.80 -8.02
N LEU A 72 0.64 -6.56 -7.11
CA LEU A 72 -0.81 -6.57 -6.93
C LEU A 72 -1.31 -5.20 -6.44
N THR A 73 -0.64 -4.57 -5.49
CA THR A 73 -1.03 -3.25 -5.01
C THR A 73 -0.96 -2.20 -6.11
N LEU A 74 0.12 -2.19 -6.89
CA LEU A 74 0.25 -1.24 -7.99
C LEU A 74 -0.80 -1.50 -9.08
N PHE A 75 -1.03 -2.77 -9.42
CA PHE A 75 -1.98 -3.17 -10.45
C PHE A 75 -3.44 -2.84 -10.11
N PHE A 76 -3.86 -3.00 -8.84
CA PHE A 76 -5.26 -2.81 -8.45
C PHE A 76 -5.60 -1.40 -7.98
N PHE A 77 -4.61 -0.62 -7.50
CA PHE A 77 -4.88 0.65 -6.82
C PHE A 77 -4.19 1.86 -7.46
N PHE A 78 -3.12 1.68 -8.24
CA PHE A 78 -2.34 2.78 -8.82
C PHE A 78 -2.43 2.84 -10.35
N ASN A 79 -3.38 2.13 -10.94
CA ASN A 79 -3.73 2.17 -12.37
C ASN A 79 -4.87 3.18 -12.65
#